data_AF-A0A520HIZ5-F1
#
_entry.id   AF-A0A520HIZ5-F1
#
_cell.length_a   1.000
_cell.length_b   1.000
_cell.length_c   1.000
_cell.angle_alpha   90.00
_cell.angle_beta   90.00
_cell.angle_gamma   90.00
#
_symmetry.space_group_name_H-M   'P 1'
#
loop_
_entity.id
_entity.type
_entity.pdbx_description
1 polymer ?
#
loop_
_entity_poly.entity_id
_entity_poly.type
_entity_poly.pdbx_seq_one_letter_code
_entity_poly.pdbx_strand_id
1 'polypeptide(L)' 'MKIAVLKEQADGERRVAATPETVKKFIALGAVLAVEAGAGETASIADAAYADAGASVGDRAATLAGADIVLG' A
#
# COMPACT_ATOMS: atom_id res chain seq x y z
N MET A 1 -5.52 13.51 3.18
CA MET A 1 -6.29 12.39 2.62
C MET A 1 -5.45 11.12 2.77
N LYS A 2 -5.96 10.10 3.47
CA LYS A 2 -5.27 8.82 3.68
C LYS A 2 -5.70 7.82 2.61
N ILE A 3 -4.73 7.20 1.95
CA ILE A 3 -4.93 6.15 0.95
C ILE A 3 -4.38 4.84 1.52
N ALA A 4 -5.22 3.81 1.58
CA ALA A 4 -4.87 2.46 2.00
C ALA A 4 -4.66 1.54 0.79
N VAL A 5 -3.54 0.83 0.75
CA VAL A 5 -3.23 -0.20 -0.25
C VAL A 5 -3.31 -1.55 0.44
N LEU A 6 -4.20 -2.43 -0.02
CA LEU A 6 -4.43 -3.73 0.61
C LEU A 6 -3.73 -4.86 -0.15
N LYS A 7 -3.53 -5.96 0.57
CA LYS A 7 -3.16 -7.24 -0.03
C LYS A 7 -4.40 -7.85 -0.69
N GLU A 8 -4.24 -8.18 -1.97
CA GLU A 8 -5.20 -8.97 -2.75
C GLU A 8 -5.39 -10.35 -2.12
N GLN A 9 -6.64 -10.84 -2.09
CA GLN A 9 -6.98 -12.14 -1.47
C GLN A 9 -7.53 -13.17 -2.46
N ALA A 10 -7.76 -12.79 -3.71
CA ALA A 10 -8.28 -13.72 -4.71
C ALA A 10 -7.24 -14.80 -5.06
N ASP A 11 -7.70 -16.04 -5.20
CA ASP A 11 -6.83 -17.17 -5.53
C ASP A 11 -6.09 -16.93 -6.85
N GLY A 12 -4.76 -17.03 -6.80
CA GLY A 12 -3.90 -16.82 -7.97
C GLY A 12 -3.64 -15.36 -8.35
N GLU A 13 -4.22 -14.39 -7.61
CA GLU A 13 -3.92 -12.98 -7.80
C GLU A 13 -2.50 -12.66 -7.34
N ARG A 14 -1.73 -11.98 -8.21
CA ARG A 14 -0.31 -11.67 -7.99
C ARG A 14 -0.01 -10.18 -8.18
N ARG A 15 -1.03 -9.37 -8.45
CA ARG A 15 -0.91 -7.92 -8.61
C ARG A 15 -1.00 -7.24 -7.25
N VAL A 16 -0.66 -5.95 -7.26
CA VAL A 16 -0.85 -5.01 -6.16
C VAL A 16 -1.26 -3.68 -6.76
N ALA A 17 -2.16 -2.94 -6.10
CA ALA A 17 -2.75 -1.73 -6.66
C ALA A 17 -1.82 -0.50 -6.61
N ALA A 18 -0.66 -0.59 -5.96
CA ALA A 18 0.32 0.50 -5.89
C ALA A 18 1.76 -0.02 -5.93
N THR A 19 2.65 0.75 -6.54
CA THR A 19 4.11 0.56 -6.50
C THR A 19 4.79 1.64 -5.66
N PRO A 20 6.06 1.46 -5.24
CA PRO A 20 6.82 2.50 -4.53
C PRO A 20 6.86 3.84 -5.29
N GLU A 21 6.87 3.81 -6.62
CA GLU A 21 6.82 5.02 -7.44
C GLU A 21 5.47 5.76 -7.30
N THR A 22 4.35 5.02 -7.37
CA THR A 22 3.02 5.62 -7.19
C THR A 22 2.81 6.14 -5.77
N VAL A 23 3.35 5.45 -4.76
CA VAL A 23 3.36 5.92 -3.37
C VAL A 23 4.04 7.28 -3.26
N LYS A 24 5.26 7.43 -3.81
CA LYS A 24 5.98 8.71 -3.81
C LYS A 24 5.17 9.81 -4.48
N LYS A 25 4.51 9.51 -5.61
CA LYS A 25 3.67 10.47 -6.34
C LYS A 25 2.46 10.92 -5.52
N PHE A 26 1.75 10.00 -4.88
CA PHE A 26 0.61 10.37 -4.04
C PHE A 26 1.02 11.17 -2.80
N ILE A 27 2.14 10.81 -2.17
CA ILE A 27 2.70 11.58 -1.05
C ILE A 27 3.08 12.99 -1.50
N ALA A 28 3.71 13.14 -2.68
CA ALA A 28 4.04 14.45 -3.24
C ALA A 28 2.81 15.31 -3.55
N LEU A 29 1.65 14.69 -3.79
CA LEU A 29 0.35 15.37 -3.94
C LEU A 29 -0.34 15.67 -2.59
N GLY A 30 0.29 15.34 -1.46
CA GLY A 30 -0.22 15.62 -0.11
C GLY A 30 -1.07 14.50 0.51
N ALA A 31 -1.07 13.30 -0.07
CA ALA A 31 -1.71 12.14 0.54
C ALA A 31 -0.83 11.49 1.62
N VAL A 32 -1.46 10.78 2.55
CA VAL A 32 -0.79 9.88 3.51
C VAL A 32 -1.01 8.45 3.04
N LEU A 33 0.07 7.68 2.87
CA LEU A 33 -0.01 6.30 2.38
C LEU A 33 0.15 5.29 3.50
N ALA A 34 -0.75 4.30 3.52
CA ALA A 34 -0.64 3.10 4.34
C ALA A 34 -0.75 1.86 3.44
N VAL A 35 0.13 0.90 3.63
CA VAL A 35 0.19 -0.33 2.86
C VAL A 35 0.08 -1.52 3.81
N GLU A 36 -0.76 -2.48 3.47
CA GLU A 36 -0.87 -3.73 4.22
C GLU A 36 0.42 -4.54 4.06
N ALA A 37 0.93 -5.06 5.17
CA ALA A 37 2.12 -5.90 5.20
C ALA A 37 1.97 -7.08 4.24
N GLY A 38 2.96 -7.25 3.37
CA GLY A 38 2.98 -8.29 2.36
C GLY A 38 2.07 -8.05 1.14
N ALA A 39 1.48 -6.86 0.97
CA ALA A 39 0.63 -6.54 -0.18
C ALA A 39 1.38 -6.64 -1.53
N GLY A 40 2.68 -6.31 -1.53
CA GLY A 40 3.52 -6.34 -2.73
C GLY A 40 4.29 -7.63 -2.97
N GLU A 41 4.25 -8.60 -2.04
CA GLU A 41 5.11 -9.79 -2.07
C GLU A 41 5.02 -10.58 -3.38
N THR A 42 3.79 -10.86 -3.82
CA THR A 42 3.51 -11.62 -5.04
C THR A 42 3.86 -10.84 -6.32
N ALA A 43 3.96 -9.52 -6.21
CA ALA A 43 4.42 -8.61 -7.25
C ALA A 43 5.93 -8.31 -7.17
N SER A 44 6.69 -9.03 -6.32
CA SER A 44 8.13 -8.82 -6.10
C SER A 44 8.50 -7.44 -5.53
N ILE A 45 7.61 -6.85 -4.74
CA ILE A 45 7.83 -5.57 -4.05
C ILE A 45 7.82 -5.83 -2.55
N ALA A 46 8.99 -5.73 -1.92
CA ALA A 46 9.13 -5.90 -0.48
C ALA A 46 8.50 -4.73 0.29
N ASP A 47 8.00 -5.00 1.51
CA ASP A 47 7.46 -3.99 2.42
C ASP A 47 8.43 -2.83 2.68
N ALA A 48 9.73 -3.13 2.78
CA ALA A 48 10.77 -2.11 2.93
C ALA A 48 10.76 -1.09 1.79
N ALA A 49 10.44 -1.49 0.56
CA ALA A 49 10.38 -0.57 -0.58
C ALA A 49 9.23 0.44 -0.46
N TYR A 50 8.11 0.06 0.18
CA TYR A 50 7.02 0.98 0.49
C TYR A 50 7.39 1.93 1.64
N ALA A 51 8.05 1.40 2.67
CA ALA A 51 8.55 2.20 3.79
C ALA A 51 9.58 3.24 3.33
N ASP A 52 10.56 2.84 2.50
CA ASP A 52 11.57 3.72 1.90
C ASP A 52 10.94 4.76 0.94
N ALA A 53 9.76 4.46 0.39
CA ALA A 53 8.97 5.39 -0.40
C ALA A 53 8.16 6.38 0.45
N GLY A 54 8.12 6.21 1.77
CA GLY A 54 7.44 7.08 2.73
C GLY A 54 6.05 6.62 3.15
N ALA A 55 5.61 5.41 2.77
CA ALA A 55 4.37 4.84 3.29
C ALA A 55 4.57 4.21 4.67
N SER A 56 3.50 4.18 5.46
CA SER A 56 3.43 3.30 6.63
C SER A 56 3.08 1.88 6.18
N VAL A 57 3.68 0.87 6.81
CA VAL A 57 3.36 -0.53 6.58
C VAL A 57 2.81 -1.13 7.88
N GLY A 58 1.70 -1.86 7.81
CA GLY A 58 1.06 -2.45 8.98
C GLY A 58 0.08 -3.56 8.64
N ASP A 59 -0.55 -4.14 9.65
CA ASP A 59 -1.64 -5.10 9.40
C ASP A 59 -2.84 -4.44 8.70
N ARG A 60 -3.79 -5.28 8.26
CA ARG A 60 -4.97 -4.82 7.52
C ARG A 60 -5.82 -3.81 8.30
N ALA A 61 -5.97 -4.00 9.61
CA ALA A 61 -6.78 -3.12 10.45
C ALA A 61 -6.13 -1.74 10.60
N ALA A 62 -4.83 -1.70 10.89
CA ALA A 62 -4.05 -0.46 10.98
C ALA A 62 -3.99 0.28 9.64
N THR A 63 -3.87 -0.46 8.54
CA THR A 63 -3.85 0.09 7.17
C THR A 63 -5.17 0.79 6.84
N LEU A 64 -6.29 0.15 7.15
CA LEU A 64 -7.64 0.67 6.89
C LEU A 64 -8.07 1.80 7.83
N ALA A 65 -7.52 1.88 9.04
CA ALA A 65 -7.96 2.84 10.05
C ALA A 65 -7.90 4.30 9.55
N GLY A 66 -9.05 4.94 9.37
CA GLY A 66 -9.15 6.32 8.90
C GLY A 66 -8.75 6.53 7.43
N ALA A 67 -8.80 5.49 6.59
CA ALA A 67 -8.56 5.63 5.15
C ALA A 67 -9.75 6.30 4.46
N ASP A 68 -9.48 7.29 3.61
CA ASP A 68 -10.47 7.96 2.77
C ASP A 68 -10.65 7.23 1.43
N ILE A 69 -9.58 6.60 0.94
CA ILE A 69 -9.53 5.83 -0.31
C ILE A 69 -8.88 4.47 -0.04
N VAL A 70 -9.44 3.42 -0.64
CA VAL A 70 -8.89 2.06 -0.61
C VAL A 70 -8.52 1.63 -2.03
N LEU A 71 -7.33 1.06 -2.18
CA LEU A 71 -6.81 0.45 -3.39
C LEU A 71 -6.52 -1.04 -3.11
N GLY A 72 -7.19 -1.94 -3.84
CA GLY A 72 -7.07 -3.40 -3.73
C GLY A 72 -8.30 -4.09 -4.29
#